data_AF-A0A7V8C033-F1
#
_entry.id   AF-A0A7V8C033-F1
#
_cell.length_a   1.000
_cell.length_b   1.000
_cell.length_c   1.000
_cell.angle_alpha   90.00
_cell.angle_beta   90.00
_cell.angle_gamma   90.00
#
_symmetry.space_group_name_H-M   'P 1'
#
loop_
_entity.id
_entity.type
_entity.pdbx_description
1 polymer ?
#
loop_
_entity_poly.entity_id
_entity_poly.type
_entity_poly.pdbx_seq_one_letter_code
_entity_poly.pdbx_strand_id
1 'polypeptide(L)' 'MFKLLGVLLAMYVIHAVVTGSVVAKAGPGKATVLRAESPEYFWIVIVIYAGLSLALLTVF' A
#
# COMPACT_ATOMS: atom_id res chain seq x y z
N MET A 1 -9.39 13.22 -11.75
CA MET A 1 -9.94 12.00 -11.12
C MET A 1 -8.84 11.18 -10.44
N PHE A 2 -7.76 10.83 -11.14
CA PHE A 2 -6.66 10.01 -10.62
C PHE A 2 -5.93 10.62 -9.40
N LYS A 3 -5.82 11.95 -9.34
CA LYS A 3 -5.26 12.63 -8.16
C LYS A 3 -5.97 12.27 -6.85
N LEU A 4 -7.30 12.15 -6.85
CA LEU A 4 -8.06 11.75 -5.66
C LEU A 4 -7.70 10.32 -5.24
N LEU A 5 -7.61 9.39 -6.21
CA LEU A 5 -7.17 8.01 -5.96
C LEU A 5 -5.73 7.97 -5.44
N GLY A 6 -4.85 8.81 -5.98
CA GLY A 6 -3.47 8.95 -5.53
C GLY A 6 -3.40 9.41 -4.07
N VAL A 7 -4.16 10.45 -3.70
CA VAL A 7 -4.24 10.94 -2.30
C VAL A 7 -4.83 9.89 -1.37
N LEU A 8 -5.91 9.22 -1.76
CA LEU A 8 -6.50 8.14 -0.97
C LEU A 8 -5.51 6.99 -0.73
N LEU A 9 -4.78 6.59 -1.78
CA LEU A 9 -3.76 5.54 -1.68
C LEU A 9 -2.58 5.99 -0.80
N ALA A 10 -2.15 7.25 -0.88
CA ALA A 10 -1.12 7.79 0.00
C ALA A 10 -1.56 7.73 1.47
N MET A 11 -2.78 8.14 1.78
CA MET A 11 -3.33 8.05 3.14
C MET A 11 -3.40 6.61 3.62
N TYR A 12 -3.80 5.68 2.75
CA TYR A 12 -3.81 4.26 3.08
C TYR A 12 -2.40 3.71 3.36
N VAL A 13 -1.39 4.10 2.58
CA VAL A 13 0.01 3.74 2.83
C VAL A 13 0.47 4.24 4.20
N ILE A 14 0.19 5.50 4.53
CA ILE A 14 0.54 6.08 5.84
C ILE A 14 -0.14 5.28 6.96
N HIS A 15 -1.45 5.03 6.84
CA HIS A 15 -2.19 4.23 7.81
C HIS A 15 -1.58 2.82 7.97
N ALA A 16 -1.23 2.16 6.87
CA ALA A 16 -0.63 0.83 6.90
C ALA A 16 0.74 0.81 7.59
N VAL A 17 1.57 1.84 7.36
CA VAL A 17 2.87 1.99 8.03
C VAL A 17 2.72 2.22 9.53
N VAL A 18 1.75 3.04 9.95
CA VAL A 18 1.48 3.32 11.37
C VAL A 18 0.92 2.10 12.10
N THR A 19 -0.05 1.41 11.50
CA THR A 19 -0.69 0.22 12.08
C THR A 19 0.20 -1.02 11.97
N GLY A 20 1.17 -1.02 11.05
CA GLY A 20 2.02 -2.17 10.77
C GLY A 20 1.26 -3.31 10.07
N SER A 21 0.13 -3.02 9.43
CA SER A 21 -0.68 -3.99 8.71
C SER A 21 -1.11 -3.43 7.36
N VAL A 22 -0.98 -4.24 6.30
CA VAL A 22 -1.40 -3.87 4.95
C VAL A 22 -2.21 -4.99 4.33
N VAL A 23 -3.36 -4.66 3.73
CA VAL A 23 -4.12 -5.63 2.95
C VAL A 23 -3.45 -5.75 1.58
N ALA A 24 -2.94 -6.95 1.30
CA ALA A 24 -2.38 -7.33 0.01
C ALA A 24 -3.15 -8.53 -0.55
N LYS A 25 -3.01 -8.80 -1.84
CA LYS A 25 -3.52 -10.05 -2.42
C LYS A 25 -2.51 -11.17 -2.13
N ALA A 26 -2.91 -12.19 -1.37
CA ALA A 26 -2.10 -13.40 -1.19
C ALA A 26 -2.94 -14.61 -1.63
N GLY A 27 -2.50 -15.25 -2.71
CA GLY A 27 -3.19 -16.39 -3.32
C GLY A 27 -4.57 -16.02 -3.89
N PRO A 28 -5.59 -16.87 -3.73
CA PRO A 28 -6.93 -16.65 -4.28
C PRO A 28 -7.73 -15.54 -3.55
N GLY A 29 -7.21 -14.95 -2.47
CA GLY A 29 -7.93 -13.99 -1.63
C GLY A 29 -7.15 -12.72 -1.27
N LYS A 30 -7.80 -11.86 -0.48
CA LYS A 30 -7.16 -10.76 0.24
C LYS A 30 -6.56 -11.33 1.53
N ALA A 31 -5.32 -10.99 1.82
CA ALA A 31 -4.67 -11.31 3.08
C ALA A 31 -4.17 -10.03 3.74
N THR A 32 -4.29 -9.97 5.06
CA THR A 32 -3.66 -8.92 5.86
C THR A 32 -2.24 -9.35 6.13
N VAL A 33 -1.29 -8.57 5.61
CA VAL A 33 0.14 -8.75 5.82
C VAL A 33 0.53 -7.92 7.03
N LEU A 34 0.94 -8.60 8.10
CA LEU A 34 1.47 -7.96 9.30
C LEU A 34 2.98 -7.77 9.17
N ARG A 35 3.47 -6.57 9.51
CA ARG A 35 4.90 -6.25 9.53
C ARG A 35 5.69 -7.19 10.44
N ALA A 36 5.07 -7.67 11.52
CA ALA A 36 5.70 -8.60 12.46
C ALA A 36 5.86 -10.02 11.91
N GLU A 37 4.96 -10.46 11.02
CA GLU A 37 4.97 -11.81 10.46
C GLU A 37 5.87 -11.91 9.22
N SER A 38 5.81 -10.89 8.35
CA SER A 38 6.55 -10.87 7.09
C SER A 38 7.03 -9.45 6.75
N PRO A 39 8.07 -8.96 7.47
CA PRO A 39 8.54 -7.58 7.34
C PRO A 39 9.00 -7.23 5.92
N GLU A 40 9.71 -8.14 5.24
CA GLU A 40 10.18 -7.91 3.86
C GLU A 40 9.01 -7.75 2.89
N TYR A 41 8.05 -8.67 2.95
CA TYR A 41 6.86 -8.63 2.08
C TYR A 41 6.00 -7.40 2.37
N PHE A 42 5.81 -7.05 3.64
CA PHE A 42 5.14 -5.82 4.05
C PHE A 42 5.78 -4.60 3.38
N TRP A 43 7.09 -4.43 3.49
CA TRP A 43 7.79 -3.27 2.90
C TRP A 43 7.72 -3.26 1.37
N ILE A 44 7.80 -4.41 0.71
CA ILE A 44 7.62 -4.51 -0.74
C ILE A 44 6.24 -3.99 -1.15
N VAL A 45 5.17 -4.43 -0.48
CA VAL A 45 3.81 -3.96 -0.76
C VAL A 45 3.68 -2.46 -0.53
N ILE A 46 4.25 -1.93 0.56
CA ILE A 46 4.26 -0.50 0.87
C ILE A 46 4.97 0.30 -0.23
N VAL A 47 6.14 -0.14 -0.69
CA VAL A 47 6.89 0.54 -1.77
C VAL A 47 6.10 0.55 -3.07
N ILE A 48 5.45 -0.56 -3.43
CA ILE A 48 4.61 -0.64 -4.64
C ILE A 48 3.42 0.33 -4.53
N TYR A 49 2.72 0.36 -3.40
CA TYR A 49 1.57 1.25 -3.21
C TYR A 49 1.97 2.72 -3.14
N ALA A 50 3.12 3.03 -2.52
CA ALA A 50 3.68 4.38 -2.52
C ALA A 50 4.07 4.84 -3.94
N GLY A 51 4.74 3.97 -4.71
CA GLY A 51 5.10 4.25 -6.10
C GLY A 51 3.88 4.44 -7.00
N LEU A 52 2.85 3.61 -6.84
CA LEU A 52 1.59 3.76 -7.57
C LEU A 52 0.87 5.06 -7.20
N SER A 53 0.84 5.41 -5.92
CA SER A 53 0.27 6.68 -5.46
C SER A 53 0.99 7.86 -6.10
N LEU A 54 2.33 7.83 -6.13
CA LEU A 54 3.12 8.87 -6.78
C LEU A 54 2.79 8.97 -8.27
N ALA A 55 2.74 7.84 -8.98
CA ALA A 55 2.37 7.81 -10.39
C ALA A 55 0.98 8.39 -10.65
N LEU A 56 -0.01 8.08 -9.80
CA LEU A 56 -1.37 8.64 -9.89
C LEU A 56 -1.45 10.15 -9.63
N LEU A 57 -0.45 10.72 -8.95
CA LEU A 57 -0.38 12.16 -8.65
C LEU A 57 0.42 12.94 -9.70
N THR A 58 1.45 12.32 -10.29
CA THR A 58 2.43 13.02 -11.14
C THR A 58 2.34 12.68 -12.63
N VAL A 59 1.90 11.48 -12.98
CA VAL A 59 1.86 10.99 -14.38
C VAL A 59 0.45 11.06 -14.97
N PHE A 60 -0.58 10.74 -14.18
CA PHE A 60 -1.99 10.70 -14.60
C PHE A 60 -2.83 11.89 -14.08
#